data_AF-A0AB35IGL2-F1
#
_entry.id   AF-A0AB35IGL2-F1
#
_cell.length_a   1.000
_cell.length_b   1.000
_cell.length_c   1.000
_cell.angle_alpha   90.00
_cell.angle_beta   90.00
_cell.angle_gamma   90.00
#
_symmetry.space_group_name_H-M   'P 1'
#
loop_
_entity.id
_entity.type
_entity.pdbx_description
1 polymer ?
#
loop_
_entity_poly.entity_id
_entity_poly.type
_entity_poly.pdbx_seq_one_letter_code
_entity_poly.pdbx_strand_id
1 'polypeptide(L)'
;MEYRILKENEIKEAIELVARVAKKDIYKDFDQEGINSFNQVNCDTFYRNKQNLTYICLENKKIIGIITLTQGKHLSLLFVDNDYQGNGIGTKLFELIDNLALADLEVNSGIGAKGFYLNLGFKMVGDLTKKNGILYYPMLKQRVVNKRFNTYDEVVNFINSQKDRVYSLNNFKHYMEDIGNPQLFLDCVHIGGTNGKGSTTNYIKEVLKQAGYRIATFTSPALYSRLDIIRINDQFIDEETMVRYANRYVELWLKYEISMFEIEVFIAIMYFIEQNVDFALFEVGLGGLLDATNIIMPKLAINTNIGLDHVDYLGHDYQSIALNKAGIVKEGIDYLTGETKEECLAVFRDVCLKHHSELITLKPITKIIDGNNVSYHYRDYDIILDTPALYQINNSALALEALIYLKEHQFVDFSDDDLLQGMYNARWAGRFEIINIEPLIIIDGAHNKEGIDAFYECAKKYDNIKIIFSALRDKDYKHMIEKLLQLTKDITICEFEHVRASDAKTLANGFDVKIEPNFKTAIDKAFTHEGTVFVTGSLYFISKVREYIIDRS
;
A
#
# COMPACT_ATOMS: atom_id res chain seq x y z
N MET A 1 0.97 29.10 13.97
CA MET A 1 -0.09 28.11 14.21
C MET A 1 0.19 26.92 13.31
N GLU A 2 0.04 25.72 13.84
CA GLU A 2 0.25 24.43 13.14
C GLU A 2 -1.10 23.71 13.05
N TYR A 3 -1.46 23.19 11.88
CA TYR A 3 -2.68 22.41 11.69
C TYR A 3 -2.31 21.00 11.31
N ARG A 4 -2.79 20.01 12.07
CA ARG A 4 -2.48 18.60 11.79
C ARG A 4 -3.43 17.66 12.50
N ILE A 5 -3.25 16.38 12.21
CA ILE A 5 -3.97 15.29 12.86
C ILE A 5 -3.60 15.23 14.36
N LEU A 6 -4.61 14.93 15.17
CA LEU A 6 -4.46 14.70 16.60
C LEU A 6 -3.62 13.44 16.86
N LYS A 7 -2.60 13.55 17.71
CA LYS A 7 -1.81 12.37 18.12
C LYS A 7 -2.43 11.72 19.36
N GLU A 8 -2.19 10.43 19.51
CA GLU A 8 -2.75 9.63 20.60
C GLU A 8 -2.35 10.15 21.99
N ASN A 9 -1.10 10.61 22.15
CA ASN A 9 -0.61 11.19 23.40
C ASN A 9 -1.18 12.59 23.71
N GLU A 10 -1.93 13.20 22.79
CA GLU A 10 -2.54 14.53 22.92
C GLU A 10 -4.05 14.48 23.19
N ILE A 11 -4.66 13.28 23.16
CA ILE A 11 -6.11 13.09 23.33
C ILE A 11 -6.63 13.73 24.62
N LYS A 12 -5.87 13.64 25.71
CA LYS A 12 -6.26 14.24 26.99
C LYS A 12 -6.37 15.77 26.90
N GLU A 13 -5.41 16.42 26.25
CA GLU A 13 -5.44 17.88 26.07
C GLU A 13 -6.60 18.31 25.16
N ALA A 14 -6.89 17.53 24.13
CA ALA A 14 -8.05 17.74 23.26
C ALA A 14 -9.38 17.67 24.05
N ILE A 15 -9.54 16.64 24.90
CA ILE A 15 -10.71 16.50 25.78
C ILE A 15 -10.88 17.72 26.69
N GLU A 16 -9.78 18.19 27.29
CA GLU A 16 -9.76 19.34 28.19
C GLU A 16 -10.13 20.65 27.47
N LEU A 17 -9.63 20.88 26.26
CA LEU A 17 -10.02 22.01 25.43
C LEU A 17 -11.54 22.00 25.17
N VAL A 18 -12.06 20.88 24.65
CA VAL A 18 -13.47 20.74 24.30
C VAL A 18 -14.36 20.96 25.52
N ALA A 19 -14.04 20.33 26.66
CA ALA A 19 -14.81 20.49 27.89
C ALA A 19 -14.83 21.94 28.39
N ARG A 20 -13.68 22.62 28.35
CA ARG A 20 -13.54 24.02 28.78
C ARG A 20 -14.36 24.97 27.91
N VAL A 21 -14.27 24.86 26.59
CA VAL A 21 -15.02 25.71 25.66
C VAL A 21 -16.52 25.40 25.75
N ALA A 22 -16.90 24.12 25.77
CA ALA A 22 -18.29 23.71 25.86
C ALA A 22 -18.99 24.24 27.13
N LYS A 23 -18.32 24.17 28.28
CA LYS A 23 -18.86 24.68 29.56
C LYS A 23 -19.19 26.17 29.51
N LYS A 24 -18.41 26.96 28.78
CA LYS A 24 -18.60 28.40 28.67
C LYS A 24 -19.64 28.76 27.61
N ASP A 25 -19.60 28.09 26.46
CA ASP A 25 -20.28 28.59 25.26
C ASP A 25 -21.60 27.86 24.97
N ILE A 26 -21.75 26.57 25.32
CA ILE A 26 -22.90 25.76 24.89
C ILE A 26 -23.66 25.07 26.03
N TYR A 27 -23.08 24.86 27.22
CA TYR A 27 -23.79 24.19 28.32
C TYR A 27 -25.03 24.95 28.81
N LYS A 28 -25.08 26.27 28.62
CA LYS A 28 -26.27 27.08 28.89
C LYS A 28 -27.48 26.71 28.01
N ASP A 29 -27.22 26.06 26.88
CA ASP A 29 -28.22 25.62 25.90
C ASP A 29 -28.61 24.14 26.11
N PHE A 30 -27.98 23.43 27.07
CA PHE A 30 -28.21 22.02 27.38
C PHE A 30 -28.91 21.85 28.72
N ASP A 31 -29.70 20.78 28.87
CA ASP A 31 -30.11 20.31 30.19
C ASP A 31 -29.07 19.33 30.79
N GLN A 32 -29.33 18.82 32.00
CA GLN A 32 -28.41 17.91 32.67
C GLN A 32 -28.18 16.60 31.89
N GLU A 33 -29.20 16.12 31.17
CA GLU A 33 -29.09 14.97 30.28
C GLU A 33 -28.15 15.28 29.11
N GLY A 34 -28.28 16.46 28.50
CA GLY A 34 -27.44 16.93 27.40
C GLY A 34 -25.97 17.11 27.79
N ILE A 35 -25.70 17.63 28.99
CA ILE A 35 -24.33 17.70 29.52
C ILE A 35 -23.72 16.30 29.66
N ASN A 36 -24.49 15.35 30.21
CA ASN A 36 -24.03 13.97 30.37
C ASN A 36 -23.78 13.29 29.01
N SER A 37 -24.71 13.44 28.06
CA SER A 37 -24.56 12.90 26.70
C SER A 37 -23.36 13.51 25.96
N PHE A 38 -23.13 14.82 26.09
CA PHE A 38 -21.97 15.47 25.47
C PHE A 38 -20.64 14.94 26.03
N ASN A 39 -20.57 14.75 27.35
CA ASN A 39 -19.36 14.22 28.00
C ASN A 39 -19.09 12.76 27.65
N GLN A 40 -20.12 11.97 27.32
CA GLN A 40 -19.93 10.62 26.77
C GLN A 40 -19.33 10.64 25.35
N VAL A 41 -19.60 11.68 24.55
CA VAL A 41 -18.99 11.86 23.23
C VAL A 41 -17.56 12.39 23.37
N ASN A 42 -17.31 13.34 24.28
CA ASN A 42 -15.97 13.88 24.53
C ASN A 42 -15.17 12.98 25.49
N CYS A 43 -14.87 11.76 25.05
CA CYS A 43 -14.13 10.78 25.83
C CYS A 43 -12.99 10.13 25.03
N ASP A 44 -12.07 9.47 25.72
CA ASP A 44 -10.88 8.85 25.13
C ASP A 44 -11.22 7.84 24.02
N THR A 45 -12.25 7.02 24.22
CA THR A 45 -12.68 6.02 23.21
C THR A 45 -13.22 6.66 21.93
N PHE A 46 -13.79 7.87 21.99
CA PHE A 46 -14.22 8.61 20.80
C PHE A 46 -13.02 9.00 19.93
N TYR A 47 -11.97 9.57 20.52
CA TYR A 47 -10.80 10.01 19.76
C TYR A 47 -9.92 8.85 19.28
N ARG A 48 -9.95 7.71 19.97
CA ARG A 48 -9.27 6.48 19.56
C ARG A 48 -9.98 5.70 18.48
N ASN A 49 -11.25 6.00 18.22
CA ASN A 49 -11.99 5.34 17.16
C ASN A 49 -11.42 5.78 15.80
N LYS A 50 -10.87 4.83 15.04
CA LYS A 50 -10.28 5.07 13.71
C LYS A 50 -11.25 5.68 12.69
N GLN A 51 -12.56 5.59 12.93
CA GLN A 51 -13.59 6.21 12.09
C GLN A 51 -13.76 7.73 12.33
N ASN A 52 -13.04 8.29 13.31
CA ASN A 52 -13.13 9.68 13.73
C ASN A 52 -11.84 10.44 13.37
N LEU A 53 -11.84 11.05 12.20
CA LEU A 53 -10.71 11.81 11.68
C LEU A 53 -10.65 13.17 12.40
N THR A 54 -9.71 13.31 13.34
CA THR A 54 -9.60 14.50 14.19
C THR A 54 -8.41 15.37 13.81
N TYR A 55 -8.68 16.63 13.54
CA TYR A 55 -7.69 17.68 13.26
C TYR A 55 -7.64 18.69 14.39
N ILE A 56 -6.44 19.19 14.67
CA ILE A 56 -6.18 20.19 15.69
C ILE A 56 -5.39 21.37 15.12
N CYS A 57 -5.55 22.52 15.78
CA CYS A 57 -4.72 23.70 15.61
C CYS A 57 -3.89 23.89 16.87
N LEU A 58 -2.57 24.00 16.73
CA LEU A 58 -1.65 24.27 17.82
C LEU A 58 -1.04 25.68 17.69
N GLU A 59 -0.85 26.31 18.85
CA GLU A 59 0.04 27.45 19.01
C GLU A 59 0.92 27.23 20.22
N ASN A 60 2.25 27.38 20.05
CA ASN A 60 3.23 27.14 21.11
C ASN A 60 3.07 25.77 21.79
N LYS A 61 2.78 24.73 21.01
CA LYS A 61 2.50 23.33 21.44
C LYS A 61 1.22 23.13 22.27
N LYS A 62 0.37 24.15 22.40
CA LYS A 62 -0.94 24.05 23.04
C LYS A 62 -2.03 23.90 22.00
N ILE A 63 -2.98 22.99 22.22
CA ILE A 63 -4.16 22.84 21.37
C ILE A 63 -5.11 24.01 21.61
N ILE A 64 -5.38 24.78 20.55
CA ILE A 64 -6.25 25.96 20.56
C ILE A 64 -7.46 25.83 19.63
N GLY A 65 -7.53 24.76 18.84
CA GLY A 65 -8.69 24.43 18.04
C GLY A 65 -8.73 22.95 17.68
N ILE A 66 -9.93 22.45 17.44
CA ILE A 66 -10.18 21.04 17.13
C ILE A 66 -11.41 20.91 16.23
N ILE A 67 -11.41 19.90 15.36
CA ILE A 67 -12.56 19.46 14.58
C ILE A 67 -12.44 17.96 14.33
N THR A 68 -13.57 17.26 14.25
CA THR A 68 -13.61 15.82 13.94
C THR A 68 -14.59 15.55 12.81
N LEU A 69 -14.20 14.74 11.83
CA LEU A 69 -15.11 14.12 10.87
C LEU A 69 -15.41 12.70 11.33
N THR A 70 -16.67 12.41 11.64
CA THR A 70 -17.12 11.08 12.05
C THR A 70 -17.85 10.40 10.90
N GLN A 71 -17.59 9.10 10.72
CA GLN A 71 -18.22 8.27 9.66
C GLN A 71 -18.07 8.86 8.25
N GLY A 72 -17.00 9.62 7.99
CA GLY A 72 -16.70 10.24 6.70
C GLY A 72 -17.62 11.38 6.25
N LYS A 73 -18.66 11.75 7.03
CA LYS A 73 -19.64 12.77 6.61
C LYS A 73 -20.13 13.72 7.69
N HIS A 74 -20.06 13.34 8.97
CA HIS A 74 -20.63 14.15 10.04
C HIS A 74 -19.57 14.97 10.77
N LEU A 75 -19.67 16.30 10.71
CA LEU A 75 -18.81 17.20 11.47
C LEU A 75 -19.21 17.17 12.94
N SER A 76 -18.24 16.86 13.77
CA SER A 76 -18.34 16.81 15.22
C SER A 76 -17.24 17.64 15.86
N LEU A 77 -17.49 18.11 17.08
CA LEU A 77 -16.48 18.71 17.95
C LEU A 77 -15.64 19.84 17.33
N LEU A 78 -16.27 20.72 16.53
CA LEU A 78 -15.60 21.96 16.11
C LEU A 78 -15.57 22.96 17.27
N PHE A 79 -14.41 23.11 17.90
CA PHE A 79 -14.20 24.06 18.99
C PHE A 79 -12.91 24.86 18.78
N VAL A 80 -12.95 26.14 19.17
CA VAL A 80 -11.80 27.04 19.18
C VAL A 80 -11.73 27.68 20.54
N ASP A 81 -10.53 27.72 21.13
CA ASP A 81 -10.28 28.39 22.40
C ASP A 81 -10.78 29.84 22.33
N ASN A 82 -11.43 30.27 23.40
CA ASN A 82 -12.14 31.54 23.49
C ASN A 82 -11.26 32.74 23.12
N ASP A 83 -10.01 32.73 23.55
CA ASP A 83 -9.05 33.82 23.31
C ASP A 83 -8.63 33.91 21.83
N TYR A 84 -8.97 32.89 21.04
CA TYR A 84 -8.60 32.73 19.64
C TYR A 84 -9.80 32.74 18.68
N GLN A 85 -11.02 32.85 19.20
CA GLN A 85 -12.21 32.94 18.38
C GLN A 85 -12.18 34.21 17.52
N GLY A 86 -12.67 34.12 16.28
CA GLY A 86 -12.63 35.23 15.31
C GLY A 86 -11.35 35.29 14.45
N ASN A 87 -10.31 34.51 14.76
CA ASN A 87 -9.03 34.51 14.02
C ASN A 87 -9.02 33.55 12.80
N GLY A 88 -10.18 33.05 12.36
CA GLY A 88 -10.31 32.15 11.21
C GLY A 88 -9.86 30.70 11.45
N ILE A 89 -9.50 30.31 12.68
CA ILE A 89 -9.05 28.95 13.01
C ILE A 89 -10.10 27.89 12.67
N GLY A 90 -11.36 28.14 13.05
CA GLY A 90 -12.46 27.20 12.77
C GLY A 90 -12.70 27.01 11.27
N THR A 91 -12.55 28.07 10.47
CA THR A 91 -12.65 28.01 9.00
C THR A 91 -11.54 27.14 8.42
N LYS A 92 -10.28 27.35 8.82
CA LYS A 92 -9.15 26.55 8.34
C LYS A 92 -9.25 25.08 8.74
N LEU A 93 -9.68 24.79 9.96
CA LEU A 93 -9.95 23.42 10.41
C LEU A 93 -11.04 22.76 9.56
N PHE A 94 -12.10 23.50 9.24
CA PHE A 94 -13.14 23.01 8.33
C PHE A 94 -12.62 22.78 6.91
N GLU A 95 -11.79 23.66 6.36
CA GLU A 95 -11.21 23.51 5.01
C GLU A 95 -10.43 22.20 4.87
N LEU A 96 -9.70 21.77 5.90
CA LEU A 96 -9.01 20.48 5.90
C LEU A 96 -9.98 19.30 5.70
N ILE A 97 -11.09 19.30 6.44
CA ILE A 97 -12.12 18.26 6.28
C ILE A 97 -12.83 18.38 4.93
N ASP A 98 -13.15 19.59 4.49
CA ASP A 98 -13.87 19.81 3.23
C ASP A 98 -13.03 19.37 2.01
N ASN A 99 -11.71 19.53 2.09
CA ASN A 99 -10.77 19.03 1.09
C ASN A 99 -10.72 17.50 1.04
N LEU A 100 -10.97 16.81 2.15
CA LEU A 100 -10.94 15.35 2.25
C LEU A 100 -12.26 14.66 1.94
N ALA A 101 -13.39 15.27 2.30
CA ALA A 101 -14.67 14.60 2.20
C ALA A 101 -15.08 14.27 0.75
N LEU A 102 -15.65 13.08 0.60
CA LEU A 102 -16.24 12.57 -0.65
C LEU A 102 -17.74 12.82 -0.73
N ALA A 103 -18.41 12.79 0.41
CA ALA A 103 -19.85 12.97 0.53
C ALA A 103 -20.22 14.42 0.88
N ASP A 104 -21.52 14.66 0.90
CA ASP A 104 -22.10 15.82 1.56
C ASP A 104 -21.69 15.83 3.04
N LEU A 105 -21.49 17.02 3.59
CA LEU A 105 -21.14 17.19 4.99
C LEU A 105 -22.40 17.53 5.80
N GLU A 106 -22.60 16.79 6.89
CA GLU A 106 -23.69 16.97 7.84
C GLU A 106 -23.14 17.60 9.13
N VAL A 107 -23.91 18.46 9.79
CA VAL A 107 -23.57 18.96 11.11
C VAL A 107 -24.80 19.24 11.95
N ASN A 108 -24.71 18.92 13.24
CA ASN A 108 -25.68 19.33 14.25
C ASN A 108 -25.18 20.63 14.90
N SER A 109 -25.55 21.76 14.30
CA SER A 109 -25.04 23.06 14.70
C SER A 109 -25.72 23.56 15.99
N GLY A 110 -24.91 23.88 17.01
CA GLY A 110 -25.41 24.59 18.19
C GLY A 110 -25.99 25.96 17.83
N ILE A 111 -26.89 26.48 18.66
CA ILE A 111 -27.65 27.72 18.37
C ILE A 111 -26.70 28.89 18.03
N GLY A 112 -25.62 29.06 18.81
CA GLY A 112 -24.63 30.11 18.59
C GLY A 112 -23.73 29.92 17.36
N ALA A 113 -23.58 28.69 16.87
CA ALA A 113 -22.70 28.36 15.73
C ALA A 113 -23.43 28.37 14.37
N LYS A 114 -24.76 28.49 14.35
CA LYS A 114 -25.56 28.49 13.10
C LYS A 114 -25.01 29.46 12.04
N GLY A 115 -24.75 30.71 12.43
CA GLY A 115 -24.24 31.73 11.50
C GLY A 115 -22.89 31.36 10.89
N PHE A 116 -22.00 30.74 11.67
CA PHE A 116 -20.71 30.26 11.19
C PHE A 116 -20.87 29.19 10.10
N TYR A 117 -21.70 28.17 10.32
CA TYR A 117 -21.92 27.13 9.32
C TYR A 117 -22.65 27.63 8.06
N LEU A 118 -23.58 28.58 8.19
CA LEU A 118 -24.19 29.24 7.02
C LEU A 118 -23.14 29.92 6.14
N ASN A 119 -22.15 30.60 6.75
CA ASN A 119 -21.05 31.24 6.02
C ASN A 119 -20.11 30.23 5.34
N LEU A 120 -19.98 29.02 5.90
CA LEU A 120 -19.27 27.90 5.27
C LEU A 120 -20.07 27.22 4.15
N GLY A 121 -21.28 27.70 3.84
CA GLY A 121 -22.13 27.18 2.77
C GLY A 121 -23.03 26.01 3.18
N PHE A 122 -23.19 25.73 4.47
CA PHE A 122 -24.22 24.81 4.94
C PHE A 122 -25.60 25.44 4.81
N LYS A 123 -26.61 24.60 4.60
CA LYS A 123 -28.03 24.97 4.61
C LYS A 123 -28.74 24.22 5.73
N MET A 124 -29.74 24.84 6.35
CA MET A 124 -30.60 24.14 7.29
C MET A 124 -31.46 23.14 6.53
N VAL A 125 -31.56 21.92 7.04
CA VAL A 125 -32.40 20.84 6.46
C VAL A 125 -33.56 20.45 7.38
N GLY A 126 -33.67 21.10 8.53
CA GLY A 126 -34.78 20.95 9.48
C GLY A 126 -34.79 22.07 10.52
N ASP A 127 -35.85 22.08 11.32
CA ASP A 127 -36.05 23.05 12.39
C ASP A 127 -35.17 22.76 13.62
N LEU A 128 -35.14 23.70 14.56
CA LEU A 128 -34.45 23.53 15.84
C LEU A 128 -34.99 22.27 16.54
N THR A 129 -34.11 21.31 16.76
CA THR A 129 -34.45 19.99 17.29
C THR A 129 -33.74 19.74 18.61
N LYS A 130 -34.39 19.02 19.52
CA LYS A 130 -33.79 18.53 20.76
C LYS A 130 -33.62 17.01 20.70
N LYS A 131 -32.41 16.51 20.90
CA LYS A 131 -32.11 15.07 21.00
C LYS A 131 -31.15 14.84 22.15
N ASN A 132 -31.46 13.88 23.04
CA ASN A 132 -30.65 13.55 24.21
C ASN A 132 -30.25 14.81 25.02
N GLY A 133 -31.21 15.70 25.30
CA GLY A 133 -30.94 16.93 26.05
C GLY A 133 -30.22 18.07 25.31
N ILE A 134 -29.78 17.86 24.05
CA ILE A 134 -29.01 18.83 23.26
C ILE A 134 -29.90 19.50 22.20
N LEU A 135 -29.93 20.83 22.18
CA LEU A 135 -30.60 21.64 21.15
C LEU A 135 -29.65 21.98 19.99
N TYR A 136 -30.07 21.70 18.75
CA TYR A 136 -29.26 21.99 17.56
C TYR A 136 -30.11 22.20 16.29
N TYR A 137 -29.50 22.82 15.29
CA TYR A 137 -30.02 22.89 13.92
C TYR A 137 -29.34 21.81 13.06
N PRO A 138 -30.09 20.89 12.44
CA PRO A 138 -29.53 19.96 11.47
C PRO A 138 -29.21 20.74 10.18
N MET A 139 -27.95 20.66 9.74
CA MET A 139 -27.47 21.37 8.57
C MET A 139 -26.68 20.46 7.63
N LEU A 140 -26.77 20.74 6.33
CA LEU A 140 -26.13 20.00 5.26
C LEU A 140 -25.37 20.95 4.32
N LYS A 141 -24.13 20.61 3.97
CA LYS A 141 -23.39 21.21 2.88
C LYS A 141 -23.30 20.19 1.75
N GLN A 142 -24.04 20.46 0.68
CA GLN A 142 -24.02 19.63 -0.52
C GLN A 142 -22.67 19.77 -1.24
N ARG A 143 -22.07 18.65 -1.60
CA ARG A 143 -20.84 18.61 -2.37
C ARG A 143 -21.17 18.60 -3.85
N VAL A 144 -20.68 19.62 -4.55
CA VAL A 144 -20.82 19.72 -6.01
C VAL A 144 -19.53 19.21 -6.64
N VAL A 145 -19.61 18.07 -7.33
CA VAL A 145 -18.50 17.50 -8.10
C VAL A 145 -18.81 17.68 -9.59
N ASN A 146 -17.95 18.42 -10.28
CA ASN A 146 -18.03 18.54 -11.73
C ASN A 146 -17.52 17.23 -12.35
N LYS A 147 -18.42 16.46 -12.96
CA LYS A 147 -18.04 15.21 -13.62
C LYS A 147 -17.24 15.52 -14.89
N ARG A 148 -15.99 15.08 -14.89
CA ARG A 148 -15.07 15.09 -16.04
C ARG A 148 -15.00 13.73 -16.72
N PHE A 149 -15.18 12.65 -15.96
CA PHE A 149 -15.10 11.28 -16.42
C PHE A 149 -16.42 10.56 -16.15
N ASN A 150 -16.89 9.79 -17.12
CA ASN A 150 -18.09 8.96 -17.02
C ASN A 150 -17.75 7.47 -16.90
N THR A 151 -16.57 7.05 -17.38
CA THR A 151 -16.16 5.64 -17.41
C THR A 151 -14.78 5.44 -16.81
N TYR A 152 -14.49 4.21 -16.40
CA TYR A 152 -13.17 3.81 -15.91
C TYR A 152 -12.08 3.98 -16.96
N ASP A 153 -12.36 3.62 -18.22
CA ASP A 153 -11.38 3.76 -19.32
C ASP A 153 -10.91 5.22 -19.52
N GLU A 154 -11.82 6.19 -19.37
CA GLU A 154 -11.46 7.61 -19.43
C GLU A 154 -10.51 8.01 -18.30
N VAL A 155 -10.74 7.47 -17.10
CA VAL A 155 -9.87 7.68 -15.92
C VAL A 155 -8.50 7.04 -16.16
N VAL A 156 -8.45 5.80 -16.64
CA VAL A 156 -7.19 5.11 -16.94
C VAL A 156 -6.39 5.86 -18.00
N ASN A 157 -7.05 6.32 -19.07
CA ASN A 157 -6.41 7.13 -20.11
C ASN A 157 -5.85 8.44 -19.56
N PHE A 158 -6.60 9.10 -18.67
CA PHE A 158 -6.11 10.29 -17.98
C PHE A 158 -4.88 9.98 -17.12
N ILE A 159 -4.94 8.99 -16.24
CA ILE A 159 -3.81 8.59 -15.38
C ILE A 159 -2.59 8.20 -16.24
N ASN A 160 -2.79 7.48 -17.34
CA ASN A 160 -1.78 7.13 -18.35
C ASN A 160 -1.04 8.34 -18.92
N SER A 161 -1.76 9.43 -19.17
CA SER A 161 -1.17 10.66 -19.70
C SER A 161 -0.28 11.41 -18.70
N GLN A 162 -0.30 11.04 -17.41
CA GLN A 162 0.51 11.66 -16.35
C GLN A 162 1.85 10.94 -16.09
N LYS A 163 2.25 10.00 -16.97
CA LYS A 163 3.45 9.17 -16.79
C LYS A 163 4.78 9.95 -16.90
N ASP A 164 4.86 10.96 -17.75
CA ASP A 164 6.11 11.63 -18.13
C ASP A 164 6.45 12.83 -17.21
N ARG A 165 5.90 12.85 -15.99
CA ARG A 165 6.17 13.91 -15.01
C ARG A 165 7.53 13.69 -14.33
N VAL A 166 8.09 14.78 -13.78
CA VAL A 166 9.42 14.79 -13.14
C VAL A 166 9.47 13.80 -11.98
N TYR A 167 10.56 13.03 -11.90
CA TYR A 167 10.83 12.12 -10.78
C TYR A 167 11.23 12.92 -9.52
N SER A 168 10.22 13.35 -8.76
CA SER A 168 10.34 14.13 -7.53
C SER A 168 9.14 13.84 -6.63
N LEU A 169 9.33 13.83 -5.32
CA LEU A 169 8.26 13.60 -4.34
C LEU A 169 7.68 14.92 -3.76
N ASN A 170 8.25 16.06 -4.12
CA ASN A 170 7.93 17.34 -3.46
C ASN A 170 6.51 17.82 -3.77
N ASN A 171 6.08 17.73 -5.02
CA ASN A 171 4.74 18.15 -5.43
C ASN A 171 3.66 17.33 -4.71
N PHE A 172 3.87 16.02 -4.61
CA PHE A 172 2.95 15.14 -3.91
C PHE A 172 2.96 15.37 -2.41
N LYS A 173 4.12 15.61 -1.78
CA LYS A 173 4.17 16.01 -0.37
C LYS A 173 3.38 17.30 -0.09
N HIS A 174 3.61 18.35 -0.88
CA HIS A 174 2.85 19.60 -0.72
C HIS A 174 1.34 19.40 -0.94
N TYR A 175 0.97 18.58 -1.93
CA TYR A 175 -0.44 18.23 -2.15
C TYR A 175 -1.04 17.53 -0.93
N MET A 176 -0.36 16.51 -0.39
CA MET A 176 -0.82 15.78 0.79
C MET A 176 -0.89 16.68 2.03
N GLU A 177 0.07 17.59 2.21
CA GLU A 177 0.06 18.59 3.29
C GLU A 177 -1.16 19.52 3.20
N ASP A 178 -1.47 20.04 2.02
CA ASP A 178 -2.59 20.98 1.79
C ASP A 178 -3.97 20.33 1.99
N ILE A 179 -4.07 19.00 1.84
CA ILE A 179 -5.29 18.24 2.16
C ILE A 179 -5.29 17.68 3.59
N GLY A 180 -4.30 18.02 4.42
CA GLY A 180 -4.26 17.65 5.84
C GLY A 180 -3.49 16.37 6.19
N ASN A 181 -2.68 15.84 5.28
CA ASN A 181 -1.91 14.61 5.48
C ASN A 181 -2.76 13.38 5.89
N PRO A 182 -3.84 13.05 5.14
CA PRO A 182 -4.74 11.96 5.49
C PRO A 182 -4.05 10.60 5.63
N GLN A 183 -2.93 10.39 4.94
CA GLN A 183 -2.13 9.17 5.02
C GLN A 183 -1.66 8.82 6.43
N LEU A 184 -1.55 9.81 7.33
CA LEU A 184 -1.10 9.58 8.71
C LEU A 184 -2.19 8.99 9.62
N PHE A 185 -3.43 8.84 9.12
CA PHE A 185 -4.49 8.10 9.82
C PHE A 185 -4.37 6.58 9.66
N LEU A 186 -3.60 6.11 8.68
CA LEU A 186 -3.47 4.68 8.41
C LEU A 186 -2.38 4.07 9.29
N ASP A 187 -2.74 3.04 10.06
CA ASP A 187 -1.75 2.13 10.59
C ASP A 187 -1.24 1.24 9.46
N CYS A 188 0.07 1.29 9.20
CA CYS A 188 0.63 0.63 8.02
C CYS A 188 2.04 0.08 8.20
N VAL A 189 2.44 -0.76 7.25
CA VAL A 189 3.82 -1.25 7.06
C VAL A 189 4.29 -0.87 5.68
N HIS A 190 5.56 -0.48 5.57
CA HIS A 190 6.17 -0.05 4.31
C HIS A 190 7.19 -1.08 3.84
N ILE A 191 7.00 -1.65 2.65
CA ILE A 191 7.74 -2.82 2.16
C ILE A 191 8.52 -2.47 0.89
N GLY A 192 9.83 -2.28 1.04
CA GLY A 192 10.81 -2.07 -0.01
C GLY A 192 11.64 -3.32 -0.33
N GLY A 193 12.58 -3.17 -1.26
CA GLY A 193 13.47 -4.24 -1.72
C GLY A 193 13.51 -4.41 -3.24
N THR A 194 14.42 -5.25 -3.73
CA THR A 194 14.52 -5.59 -5.15
C THR A 194 13.53 -6.69 -5.51
N ASN A 195 13.67 -7.88 -4.92
CA ASN A 195 12.81 -9.04 -5.20
C ASN A 195 12.03 -9.47 -3.94
N GLY A 196 10.84 -10.07 -4.12
CA GLY A 196 10.09 -10.67 -3.01
C GLY A 196 9.18 -9.72 -2.21
N LYS A 197 9.09 -8.44 -2.60
CA LYS A 197 8.21 -7.43 -1.97
C LYS A 197 6.75 -7.89 -1.92
N GLY A 198 6.11 -8.04 -3.08
CA GLY A 198 4.73 -8.54 -3.17
C GLY A 198 4.49 -9.90 -2.49
N SER A 199 5.47 -10.81 -2.48
CA SER A 199 5.35 -12.08 -1.75
C SER A 199 5.36 -11.89 -0.23
N THR A 200 6.27 -11.05 0.29
CA THR A 200 6.32 -10.68 1.70
C THR A 200 5.02 -9.99 2.12
N THR A 201 4.54 -9.05 1.32
CA THR A 201 3.23 -8.40 1.49
C THR A 201 2.10 -9.43 1.56
N ASN A 202 2.09 -10.43 0.69
CA ASN A 202 1.05 -11.45 0.65
C ASN A 202 1.06 -12.35 1.90
N TYR A 203 2.23 -12.79 2.37
CA TYR A 203 2.32 -13.58 3.60
C TYR A 203 1.79 -12.82 4.82
N ILE A 204 2.19 -11.55 5.00
CA ILE A 204 1.67 -10.69 6.08
C ILE A 204 0.15 -10.53 5.94
N LYS A 205 -0.32 -10.23 4.72
CA LYS A 205 -1.74 -10.06 4.41
C LYS A 205 -2.56 -11.30 4.77
N GLU A 206 -2.13 -12.49 4.36
CA GLU A 206 -2.90 -13.72 4.60
C GLU A 206 -3.01 -14.06 6.07
N VAL A 207 -1.94 -13.89 6.86
CA VAL A 207 -2.01 -14.12 8.32
C VAL A 207 -2.95 -13.13 8.99
N LEU A 208 -2.86 -11.83 8.67
CA LEU A 208 -3.76 -10.83 9.27
C LEU A 208 -5.21 -11.02 8.80
N LYS A 209 -5.43 -11.36 7.53
CA LYS A 209 -6.76 -11.71 7.01
C LYS A 209 -7.33 -12.93 7.73
N GLN A 210 -6.52 -13.96 7.95
CA GLN A 210 -6.90 -15.16 8.69
C GLN A 210 -7.32 -14.83 10.13
N ALA A 211 -6.60 -13.91 10.79
CA ALA A 211 -6.93 -13.37 12.11
C ALA A 211 -8.15 -12.41 12.12
N GLY A 212 -8.81 -12.20 10.98
CA GLY A 212 -10.03 -11.40 10.87
C GLY A 212 -9.82 -9.90 10.63
N TYR A 213 -8.59 -9.45 10.38
CA TYR A 213 -8.32 -8.05 10.03
C TYR A 213 -8.87 -7.71 8.65
N ARG A 214 -9.42 -6.50 8.54
CA ARG A 214 -9.64 -5.83 7.27
C ARG A 214 -8.31 -5.24 6.79
N ILE A 215 -7.52 -6.05 6.09
CA ILE A 215 -6.17 -5.68 5.65
C ILE A 215 -6.20 -5.06 4.25
N ALA A 216 -5.59 -3.89 4.10
CA ALA A 216 -5.39 -3.26 2.80
C ALA A 216 -4.01 -3.57 2.22
N THR A 217 -3.91 -3.70 0.90
CA THR A 217 -2.62 -3.81 0.21
C THR A 217 -2.56 -2.89 -0.99
N PHE A 218 -1.46 -2.15 -1.09
CA PHE A 218 -1.03 -1.47 -2.30
C PHE A 218 0.20 -2.20 -2.86
N THR A 219 0.07 -2.80 -4.04
CA THR A 219 1.13 -3.63 -4.67
C THR A 219 1.46 -3.18 -6.07
N SER A 220 2.67 -3.45 -6.58
CA SER A 220 3.02 -3.10 -7.96
C SER A 220 4.02 -4.08 -8.60
N PRO A 221 4.07 -4.20 -9.94
CA PRO A 221 3.12 -3.63 -10.92
C PRO A 221 1.77 -4.37 -10.91
N ALA A 222 0.77 -3.80 -11.60
CA ALA A 222 -0.48 -4.48 -11.92
C ALA A 222 -0.20 -5.79 -12.68
N LEU A 223 -0.82 -6.89 -12.25
CA LEU A 223 -0.79 -8.16 -12.96
C LEU A 223 -1.97 -8.27 -13.93
N TYR A 224 -3.15 -7.73 -13.57
CA TYR A 224 -4.34 -7.77 -14.43
C TYR A 224 -4.75 -6.39 -14.93
N SER A 225 -4.91 -5.40 -14.05
CA SER A 225 -5.79 -4.27 -14.42
C SER A 225 -5.66 -2.92 -13.71
N ARG A 226 -4.64 -2.49 -12.96
CA ARG A 226 -4.68 -1.24 -12.13
C ARG A 226 -5.73 -1.25 -11.00
N LEU A 227 -6.91 -1.84 -11.18
CA LEU A 227 -7.80 -2.13 -10.05
C LEU A 227 -7.11 -3.09 -9.08
N ASP A 228 -6.34 -4.03 -9.63
CA ASP A 228 -5.66 -5.03 -8.84
C ASP A 228 -4.50 -4.47 -8.01
N ILE A 229 -3.96 -3.27 -8.27
CA ILE A 229 -2.90 -2.74 -7.40
C ILE A 229 -3.41 -2.25 -6.03
N ILE A 230 -4.72 -2.02 -5.88
CA ILE A 230 -5.37 -1.57 -4.65
C ILE A 230 -6.36 -2.64 -4.20
N ARG A 231 -6.11 -3.27 -3.04
CA ARG A 231 -6.99 -4.33 -2.52
C ARG A 231 -7.34 -4.12 -1.06
N ILE A 232 -8.53 -4.60 -0.69
CA ILE A 232 -8.90 -4.89 0.70
C ILE A 232 -9.19 -6.38 0.78
N ASN A 233 -8.42 -7.07 1.62
CA ASN A 233 -8.28 -8.52 1.60
C ASN A 233 -7.96 -8.97 0.17
N ASP A 234 -8.85 -9.73 -0.46
CA ASP A 234 -8.66 -10.23 -1.83
C ASP A 234 -9.52 -9.48 -2.87
N GLN A 235 -10.27 -8.46 -2.45
CA GLN A 235 -11.14 -7.70 -3.34
C GLN A 235 -10.41 -6.48 -3.88
N PHE A 236 -10.44 -6.31 -5.20
CA PHE A 236 -9.87 -5.15 -5.88
C PHE A 236 -10.76 -3.93 -5.66
N ILE A 237 -10.19 -2.73 -5.76
CA ILE A 237 -11.01 -1.51 -5.90
C ILE A 237 -11.88 -1.63 -7.16
N ASP A 238 -13.12 -1.15 -7.10
CA ASP A 238 -14.03 -1.19 -8.23
C ASP A 238 -13.91 0.05 -9.14
N GLU A 239 -14.41 -0.10 -10.38
CA GLU A 239 -14.40 0.95 -11.40
C GLU A 239 -15.16 2.21 -10.99
N GLU A 240 -16.32 2.07 -10.35
CA GLU A 240 -17.16 3.19 -9.93
C GLU A 240 -16.44 4.05 -8.89
N THR A 241 -15.77 3.40 -7.96
CA THR A 241 -14.96 4.03 -6.92
C THR A 241 -13.77 4.77 -7.53
N MET A 242 -13.08 4.20 -8.52
CA MET A 242 -12.01 4.89 -9.27
C MET A 242 -12.53 6.17 -9.95
N VAL A 243 -13.69 6.09 -10.62
CA VAL A 243 -14.33 7.24 -11.29
C VAL A 243 -14.77 8.30 -10.28
N ARG A 244 -15.28 7.89 -9.11
CA ARG A 244 -15.67 8.79 -8.02
C ARG A 244 -14.47 9.58 -7.51
N TYR A 245 -13.35 8.90 -7.22
CA TYR A 245 -12.11 9.55 -6.79
C TYR A 245 -11.55 10.48 -7.86
N ALA A 246 -11.48 10.04 -9.11
CA ALA A 246 -10.96 10.85 -10.19
C ALA A 246 -11.75 12.14 -10.37
N ASN A 247 -13.08 12.07 -10.44
CA ASN A 247 -13.92 13.26 -10.56
C ASN A 247 -13.79 14.21 -9.36
N ARG A 248 -13.58 13.65 -8.15
CA ARG A 248 -13.43 14.48 -6.95
C ARG A 248 -12.13 15.27 -6.92
N TYR A 249 -11.03 14.70 -7.40
CA TYR A 249 -9.69 15.24 -7.13
C TYR A 249 -8.90 15.66 -8.37
N VAL A 250 -9.37 15.38 -9.60
CA VAL A 250 -8.63 15.66 -10.84
C VAL A 250 -8.15 17.11 -10.96
N GLU A 251 -8.95 18.09 -10.56
CA GLU A 251 -8.55 19.50 -10.63
C GLU A 251 -7.40 19.82 -9.66
N LEU A 252 -7.37 19.16 -8.50
CA LEU A 252 -6.24 19.27 -7.58
C LEU A 252 -5.03 18.53 -8.14
N TRP A 253 -5.19 17.33 -8.66
CA TRP A 253 -4.07 16.57 -9.25
C TRP A 253 -3.38 17.35 -10.38
N LEU A 254 -4.17 18.04 -11.22
CA LEU A 254 -3.65 18.91 -12.27
C LEU A 254 -2.96 20.16 -11.71
N LYS A 255 -3.55 20.80 -10.69
CA LYS A 255 -2.97 21.98 -10.03
C LYS A 255 -1.59 21.69 -9.44
N TYR A 256 -1.43 20.56 -8.76
CA TYR A 256 -0.17 20.17 -8.11
C TYR A 256 0.77 19.38 -9.03
N GLU A 257 0.33 19.07 -10.25
CA GLU A 257 1.16 18.36 -11.21
C GLU A 257 1.65 16.99 -10.71
N ILE A 258 0.78 16.22 -10.04
CA ILE A 258 1.16 14.90 -9.52
C ILE A 258 1.14 13.84 -10.64
N SER A 259 2.07 12.90 -10.57
CA SER A 259 2.33 11.84 -11.53
C SER A 259 1.32 10.70 -11.46
N MET A 260 1.36 9.82 -12.46
CA MET A 260 0.57 8.59 -12.50
C MET A 260 0.61 7.80 -11.18
N PHE A 261 1.81 7.51 -10.69
CA PHE A 261 1.97 6.63 -9.53
C PHE A 261 1.56 7.34 -8.23
N GLU A 262 1.76 8.65 -8.14
CA GLU A 262 1.29 9.47 -7.02
C GLU A 262 -0.25 9.53 -6.96
N ILE A 263 -0.93 9.60 -8.12
CA ILE A 263 -2.40 9.49 -8.18
C ILE A 263 -2.86 8.13 -7.66
N GLU A 264 -2.19 7.04 -8.04
CA GLU A 264 -2.54 5.69 -7.58
C GLU A 264 -2.35 5.52 -6.07
N VAL A 265 -1.22 5.98 -5.53
CA VAL A 265 -0.97 5.98 -4.07
C VAL A 265 -2.01 6.83 -3.34
N PHE A 266 -2.35 8.00 -3.88
CA PHE A 266 -3.38 8.86 -3.29
C PHE A 266 -4.75 8.17 -3.26
N ILE A 267 -5.19 7.57 -4.37
CA ILE A 267 -6.47 6.85 -4.43
C ILE A 267 -6.46 5.70 -3.42
N ALA A 268 -5.36 4.94 -3.31
CA ALA A 268 -5.22 3.87 -2.34
C ALA A 268 -5.42 4.37 -0.91
N ILE A 269 -4.74 5.46 -0.52
CA ILE A 269 -4.86 6.06 0.80
C ILE A 269 -6.30 6.48 1.10
N MET A 270 -6.93 7.21 0.17
CA MET A 270 -8.30 7.68 0.37
C MET A 270 -9.28 6.52 0.47
N TYR A 271 -9.11 5.50 -0.37
CA TYR A 271 -9.92 4.28 -0.35
C TYR A 271 -9.75 3.51 0.96
N PHE A 272 -8.53 3.32 1.45
CA PHE A 272 -8.28 2.62 2.71
C PHE A 272 -8.89 3.35 3.91
N ILE A 273 -8.84 4.69 3.91
CA ILE A 273 -9.49 5.52 4.94
C ILE A 273 -11.01 5.41 4.85
N GLU A 274 -11.61 5.61 3.66
CA GLU A 274 -13.06 5.51 3.44
C GLU A 274 -13.60 4.14 3.89
N GLN A 275 -12.82 3.09 3.63
CA GLN A 275 -13.18 1.72 3.97
C GLN A 275 -12.84 1.32 5.41
N ASN A 276 -12.28 2.22 6.24
CA ASN A 276 -11.94 1.95 7.64
C ASN A 276 -11.15 0.64 7.82
N VAL A 277 -10.06 0.50 7.07
CA VAL A 277 -9.19 -0.68 7.16
C VAL A 277 -8.49 -0.72 8.52
N ASP A 278 -8.27 -1.91 9.05
CA ASP A 278 -7.61 -2.08 10.34
C ASP A 278 -6.10 -1.79 10.23
N PHE A 279 -5.53 -2.19 9.10
CA PHE A 279 -4.10 -2.08 8.80
C PHE A 279 -3.87 -2.03 7.29
N ALA A 280 -2.79 -1.41 6.83
CA ALA A 280 -2.44 -1.31 5.41
C ALA A 280 -0.98 -1.70 5.12
N LEU A 281 -0.74 -2.41 4.02
CA LEU A 281 0.59 -2.78 3.55
C LEU A 281 0.89 -2.02 2.25
N PHE A 282 1.94 -1.20 2.25
CA PHE A 282 2.37 -0.45 1.08
C PHE A 282 3.66 -1.06 0.52
N GLU A 283 3.59 -1.64 -0.67
CA GLU A 283 4.77 -2.02 -1.45
C GLU A 283 5.33 -0.80 -2.18
N VAL A 284 6.64 -0.57 -2.04
CA VAL A 284 7.37 0.43 -2.80
C VAL A 284 7.38 0.09 -4.29
N GLY A 285 7.08 1.06 -5.14
CA GLY A 285 7.13 0.89 -6.60
C GLY A 285 8.55 0.83 -7.13
N LEU A 286 9.34 1.87 -6.87
CA LEU A 286 10.72 1.99 -7.32
C LEU A 286 11.62 2.61 -6.24
N GLY A 287 12.76 1.98 -5.98
CA GLY A 287 13.73 2.53 -5.03
C GLY A 287 13.19 2.52 -3.60
N GLY A 288 13.01 3.70 -3.03
CA GLY A 288 12.40 3.94 -1.71
C GLY A 288 12.36 5.43 -1.38
N LEU A 289 13.51 6.12 -1.44
CA LEU A 289 13.65 7.53 -1.02
C LEU A 289 12.67 8.49 -1.71
N LEU A 290 12.51 8.35 -3.03
CA LEU A 290 11.66 9.22 -3.87
C LEU A 290 10.37 8.54 -4.33
N ASP A 291 10.08 7.34 -3.79
CA ASP A 291 8.87 6.62 -4.14
C ASP A 291 7.63 7.34 -3.60
N ALA A 292 6.53 7.34 -4.36
CA ALA A 292 5.29 7.99 -3.97
C ALA A 292 4.74 7.45 -2.63
N THR A 293 4.97 6.18 -2.31
CA THR A 293 4.54 5.58 -1.03
C THR A 293 5.32 6.13 0.16
N ASN A 294 6.48 6.79 -0.02
CA ASN A 294 7.32 7.30 1.06
C ASN A 294 6.76 8.54 1.79
N ILE A 295 5.50 8.88 1.56
CA ILE A 295 4.74 9.89 2.32
C ILE A 295 4.10 9.34 3.61
N ILE A 296 4.00 8.02 3.74
CA ILE A 296 3.34 7.36 4.87
C ILE A 296 4.23 7.34 6.12
N MET A 297 3.63 7.10 7.28
CA MET A 297 4.33 6.87 8.54
C MET A 297 4.05 5.44 9.03
N PRO A 298 4.91 4.46 8.72
CA PRO A 298 4.64 3.06 9.03
C PRO A 298 4.96 2.73 10.50
N LYS A 299 4.42 1.62 10.98
CA LYS A 299 4.79 0.98 12.27
C LYS A 299 6.08 0.17 12.18
N LEU A 300 6.42 -0.27 10.97
CA LEU A 300 7.64 -1.00 10.64
C LEU A 300 7.97 -0.74 9.16
N ALA A 301 9.24 -0.45 8.87
CA ALA A 301 9.75 -0.42 7.51
C ALA A 301 10.49 -1.74 7.22
N ILE A 302 10.28 -2.32 6.04
CA ILE A 302 10.82 -3.62 5.66
C ILE A 302 11.60 -3.48 4.35
N ASN A 303 12.76 -4.10 4.25
CA ASN A 303 13.46 -4.29 2.98
C ASN A 303 13.79 -5.76 2.74
N THR A 304 13.26 -6.32 1.66
CA THR A 304 13.43 -7.74 1.38
C THR A 304 14.88 -8.13 1.10
N ASN A 305 15.46 -7.56 0.04
CA ASN A 305 16.84 -7.77 -0.40
C ASN A 305 17.26 -6.64 -1.35
N ILE A 306 18.54 -6.60 -1.65
CA ILE A 306 19.20 -5.73 -2.63
C ILE A 306 19.75 -6.60 -3.75
N GLY A 307 19.34 -6.25 -4.97
CA GLY A 307 19.85 -6.80 -6.23
C GLY A 307 20.06 -5.69 -7.25
N LEU A 308 20.87 -5.96 -8.28
CA LEU A 308 21.15 -5.01 -9.36
C LEU A 308 19.93 -4.88 -10.29
N ASP A 309 19.07 -3.93 -9.96
CA ASP A 309 17.88 -3.61 -10.74
C ASP A 309 17.65 -2.10 -10.80
N HIS A 310 17.11 -1.63 -11.93
CA HIS A 310 16.85 -0.20 -12.19
C HIS A 310 18.09 0.68 -12.00
N VAL A 311 19.25 0.22 -12.47
CA VAL A 311 20.56 0.85 -12.24
C VAL A 311 20.63 2.30 -12.73
N ASP A 312 19.89 2.64 -13.80
CA ASP A 312 19.81 3.99 -14.35
C ASP A 312 19.16 5.00 -13.38
N TYR A 313 18.37 4.53 -12.42
CA TYR A 313 17.66 5.35 -11.44
C TYR A 313 18.22 5.21 -10.02
N LEU A 314 18.72 4.03 -9.66
CA LEU A 314 19.08 3.68 -8.28
C LEU A 314 20.60 3.63 -8.04
N GLY A 315 21.41 3.65 -9.10
CA GLY A 315 22.87 3.52 -9.05
C GLY A 315 23.37 2.17 -9.57
N HIS A 316 24.68 2.10 -9.82
CA HIS A 316 25.31 0.97 -10.50
C HIS A 316 25.95 -0.07 -9.54
N ASP A 317 25.80 0.11 -8.24
CA ASP A 317 26.33 -0.79 -7.21
C ASP A 317 25.31 -1.05 -6.09
N TYR A 318 25.56 -2.13 -5.32
CA TYR A 318 24.67 -2.55 -4.25
C TYR A 318 24.52 -1.49 -3.14
N GLN A 319 25.57 -0.71 -2.83
CA GLN A 319 25.55 0.28 -1.76
C GLN A 319 24.65 1.47 -2.10
N SER A 320 24.72 1.95 -3.35
CA SER A 320 23.89 3.03 -3.89
C SER A 320 22.41 2.62 -3.92
N ILE A 321 22.13 1.39 -4.36
CA ILE A 321 20.77 0.83 -4.36
C ILE A 321 20.27 0.67 -2.92
N ALA A 322 21.10 0.13 -2.01
CA ALA A 322 20.76 0.00 -0.60
C ALA A 322 20.44 1.36 0.03
N LEU A 323 21.25 2.39 -0.23
CA LEU A 323 21.02 3.74 0.30
C LEU A 323 19.68 4.32 -0.18
N ASN A 324 19.36 4.14 -1.47
CA ASN A 324 18.09 4.61 -2.01
C ASN A 324 16.89 3.90 -1.36
N LYS A 325 16.97 2.57 -1.22
CA LYS A 325 15.90 1.77 -0.61
C LYS A 325 15.74 2.04 0.88
N ALA A 326 16.84 2.28 1.60
CA ALA A 326 16.82 2.70 3.01
C ALA A 326 16.18 4.07 3.23
N GLY A 327 15.89 4.84 2.16
CA GLY A 327 15.16 6.09 2.25
C GLY A 327 13.71 5.98 2.77
N ILE A 328 13.19 4.76 2.97
CA ILE A 328 11.91 4.52 3.64
C ILE A 328 12.01 4.52 5.17
N VAL A 329 13.22 4.46 5.74
CA VAL A 329 13.43 4.54 7.20
C VAL A 329 12.92 5.89 7.70
N LYS A 330 12.12 5.85 8.77
CA LYS A 330 11.56 7.03 9.42
C LYS A 330 12.11 7.14 10.84
N GLU A 331 12.09 8.37 11.34
CA GLU A 331 12.54 8.68 12.70
C GLU A 331 11.82 7.81 13.75
N GLY A 332 12.59 7.06 14.52
CA GLY A 332 12.10 6.18 15.58
C GLY A 332 11.28 4.98 15.10
N ILE A 333 11.30 4.68 13.79
CA ILE A 333 10.62 3.52 13.22
C ILE A 333 11.66 2.49 12.79
N ASP A 334 11.58 1.30 13.37
CA ASP A 334 12.52 0.21 13.12
C ASP A 334 12.47 -0.28 11.68
N TYR A 335 13.59 -0.87 11.26
CA TYR A 335 13.82 -1.31 9.90
C TYR A 335 14.24 -2.79 9.89
N LEU A 336 13.37 -3.63 9.32
CA LEU A 336 13.59 -5.06 9.20
C LEU A 336 14.12 -5.42 7.82
N THR A 337 15.13 -6.28 7.73
CA THR A 337 15.64 -6.73 6.43
C THR A 337 15.98 -8.22 6.34
N GLY A 338 15.75 -8.78 5.16
CA GLY A 338 16.25 -10.09 4.75
C GLY A 338 17.56 -10.05 3.97
N GLU A 339 18.18 -8.87 3.83
CA GLU A 339 19.49 -8.74 3.18
C GLU A 339 20.61 -9.35 4.04
N THR A 340 21.63 -9.90 3.39
CA THR A 340 22.76 -10.57 4.03
C THR A 340 24.12 -10.05 3.60
N LYS A 341 24.19 -9.29 2.49
CA LYS A 341 25.41 -8.63 2.02
C LYS A 341 25.85 -7.56 3.00
N GLU A 342 27.05 -7.71 3.53
CA GLU A 342 27.58 -6.83 4.58
C GLU A 342 27.72 -5.38 4.11
N GLU A 343 28.04 -5.14 2.84
CA GLU A 343 28.10 -3.79 2.27
C GLU A 343 26.75 -3.08 2.24
N CYS A 344 25.63 -3.82 2.13
CA CYS A 344 24.28 -3.28 2.21
C CYS A 344 23.86 -3.08 3.67
N LEU A 345 24.15 -4.07 4.53
CA LEU A 345 23.86 -4.00 5.95
C LEU A 345 24.57 -2.82 6.63
N ALA A 346 25.82 -2.53 6.24
CA ALA A 346 26.54 -1.35 6.72
C ALA A 346 25.79 -0.05 6.41
N VAL A 347 25.29 0.11 5.18
CA VAL A 347 24.47 1.28 4.80
C VAL A 347 23.20 1.35 5.63
N PHE A 348 22.52 0.23 5.82
CA PHE A 348 21.29 0.19 6.62
C PHE A 348 21.53 0.55 8.08
N ARG A 349 22.60 0.05 8.71
CA ARG A 349 22.98 0.41 10.09
C ARG A 349 23.22 1.91 10.21
N ASP A 350 23.94 2.51 9.27
CA ASP A 350 24.22 3.95 9.27
C ASP A 350 22.96 4.80 9.12
N VAL A 351 22.01 4.38 8.28
CA VAL A 351 20.73 5.07 8.09
C VAL A 351 19.86 4.93 9.35
N CYS A 352 19.72 3.72 9.89
CA CYS A 352 18.91 3.48 11.10
C CYS A 352 19.46 4.27 12.29
N LEU A 353 20.79 4.31 12.47
CA LEU A 353 21.43 5.10 13.51
C LEU A 353 21.11 6.60 13.41
N LYS A 354 21.09 7.16 12.18
CA LYS A 354 20.74 8.58 11.95
C LYS A 354 19.29 8.90 12.25
N HIS A 355 18.40 7.90 12.17
CA HIS A 355 16.97 8.03 12.40
C HIS A 355 16.53 7.51 13.78
N HIS A 356 17.46 7.15 14.66
CA HIS A 356 17.15 6.55 15.97
C HIS A 356 16.25 5.31 15.87
N SER A 357 16.47 4.50 14.83
CA SER A 357 15.76 3.27 14.54
C SER A 357 16.65 2.06 14.78
N GLU A 358 16.06 0.91 15.12
CA GLU A 358 16.77 -0.37 15.17
C GLU A 358 16.81 -1.03 13.78
N LEU A 359 17.98 -1.59 13.43
CA LEU A 359 18.09 -2.49 12.29
C LEU A 359 17.87 -3.93 12.76
N ILE A 360 16.81 -4.55 12.30
CA ILE A 360 16.45 -5.94 12.58
C ILE A 360 16.84 -6.81 11.39
N THR A 361 17.51 -7.93 11.64
CA THR A 361 17.90 -8.91 10.62
C THR A 361 17.32 -10.27 10.95
N LEU A 362 17.13 -11.11 9.93
CA LEU A 362 16.60 -12.45 10.13
C LEU A 362 17.50 -13.29 11.02
N LYS A 363 16.87 -13.99 11.97
CA LYS A 363 17.50 -15.11 12.67
C LYS A 363 17.79 -16.29 11.71
N PRO A 364 18.65 -17.24 12.09
CA PRO A 364 18.94 -18.40 11.25
C PRO A 364 17.68 -19.21 10.91
N ILE A 365 17.50 -19.49 9.61
CA ILE A 365 16.49 -20.41 9.09
C ILE A 365 17.11 -21.82 9.07
N THR A 366 16.41 -22.80 9.63
CA THR A 366 16.93 -24.17 9.79
C THR A 366 15.94 -25.22 9.31
N LYS A 367 16.35 -26.50 9.31
CA LYS A 367 15.50 -27.66 8.92
C LYS A 367 14.76 -27.47 7.58
N ILE A 368 15.44 -26.89 6.59
CA ILE A 368 14.85 -26.65 5.27
C ILE A 368 14.60 -27.98 4.56
N ILE A 369 13.38 -28.18 4.08
CA ILE A 369 12.98 -29.30 3.23
C ILE A 369 12.51 -28.75 1.89
N ASP A 370 13.20 -29.17 0.83
CA ASP A 370 12.81 -28.90 -0.56
C ASP A 370 11.90 -30.02 -1.06
N GLY A 371 10.65 -29.68 -1.39
CA GLY A 371 9.64 -30.64 -1.83
C GLY A 371 8.62 -29.99 -2.76
N ASN A 372 7.45 -30.63 -2.89
CA ASN A 372 6.30 -30.02 -3.55
C ASN A 372 5.77 -28.82 -2.75
N ASN A 373 5.83 -28.93 -1.43
CA ASN A 373 5.68 -27.84 -0.48
C ASN A 373 7.00 -27.67 0.23
N VAL A 374 7.56 -26.47 0.23
CA VAL A 374 8.77 -26.17 0.99
C VAL A 374 8.42 -25.99 2.46
N SER A 375 9.28 -26.48 3.34
CA SER A 375 9.14 -26.25 4.78
C SER A 375 10.46 -25.89 5.43
N TYR A 376 10.38 -25.22 6.58
CA TYR A 376 11.54 -24.78 7.34
C TYR A 376 11.16 -24.52 8.80
N HIS A 377 12.18 -24.39 9.64
CA HIS A 377 12.04 -23.98 11.03
C HIS A 377 12.62 -22.58 11.23
N TYR A 378 11.85 -21.70 11.88
CA TYR A 378 12.25 -20.34 12.19
C TYR A 378 11.70 -19.90 13.55
N ARG A 379 12.60 -19.38 14.40
CA ARG A 379 12.32 -19.14 15.82
C ARG A 379 11.76 -20.40 16.49
N ASP A 380 10.48 -20.39 16.84
CA ASP A 380 9.78 -21.49 17.52
C ASP A 380 8.72 -22.14 16.62
N TYR A 381 8.70 -21.79 15.33
CA TYR A 381 7.67 -22.23 14.38
C TYR A 381 8.24 -23.17 13.32
N ASP A 382 7.53 -24.27 13.08
CA ASP A 382 7.71 -25.11 11.90
C ASP A 382 6.72 -24.65 10.82
N ILE A 383 7.23 -24.07 9.75
CA ILE A 383 6.44 -23.45 8.67
C ILE A 383 6.40 -24.38 7.46
N ILE A 384 5.21 -24.57 6.90
CA ILE A 384 4.99 -25.24 5.61
C ILE A 384 4.35 -24.23 4.68
N LEU A 385 4.94 -24.03 3.50
CA LEU A 385 4.41 -23.16 2.47
C LEU A 385 3.80 -23.99 1.35
N ASP A 386 2.64 -23.58 0.85
CA ASP A 386 1.98 -24.22 -0.29
C ASP A 386 2.57 -23.74 -1.63
N THR A 387 3.88 -24.00 -1.79
CA THR A 387 4.67 -23.67 -2.97
C THR A 387 5.94 -24.50 -3.01
N PRO A 388 6.41 -24.93 -4.19
CA PRO A 388 7.70 -25.61 -4.33
C PRO A 388 8.89 -24.63 -4.44
N ALA A 389 8.68 -23.31 -4.33
CA ALA A 389 9.70 -22.30 -4.53
C ALA A 389 10.57 -22.06 -3.28
N LEU A 390 11.82 -22.50 -3.32
CA LEU A 390 12.78 -22.33 -2.23
C LEU A 390 12.99 -20.87 -1.82
N TYR A 391 13.00 -19.94 -2.76
CA TYR A 391 13.20 -18.52 -2.43
C TYR A 391 12.07 -17.93 -1.58
N GLN A 392 10.89 -18.56 -1.55
CA GLN A 392 9.78 -18.13 -0.69
C GLN A 392 10.06 -18.40 0.79
N ILE A 393 11.02 -19.27 1.13
CA ILE A 393 11.46 -19.46 2.52
C ILE A 393 11.95 -18.14 3.11
N ASN A 394 12.81 -17.40 2.40
CA ASN A 394 13.32 -16.12 2.89
C ASN A 394 12.23 -15.04 2.93
N ASN A 395 11.37 -14.96 1.92
CA ASN A 395 10.26 -13.98 1.90
C ASN A 395 9.27 -14.24 3.04
N SER A 396 8.94 -15.50 3.28
CA SER A 396 8.01 -15.91 4.33
C SER A 396 8.63 -15.77 5.72
N ALA A 397 9.91 -16.09 5.91
CA ALA A 397 10.61 -15.86 7.18
C ALA A 397 10.68 -14.36 7.52
N LEU A 398 10.83 -13.49 6.51
CA LEU A 398 10.75 -12.04 6.67
C LEU A 398 9.36 -11.55 7.04
N ALA A 399 8.32 -12.08 6.40
CA ALA A 399 6.95 -11.79 6.77
C ALA A 399 6.63 -12.27 8.19
N LEU A 400 7.11 -13.45 8.57
CA LEU A 400 6.96 -14.03 9.91
C LEU A 400 7.64 -13.16 10.97
N GLU A 401 8.89 -12.73 10.74
CA GLU A 401 9.60 -11.83 11.64
C GLU A 401 8.87 -10.48 11.79
N ALA A 402 8.32 -9.95 10.69
CA ALA A 402 7.50 -8.73 10.72
C ALA A 402 6.22 -8.92 11.55
N LEU A 403 5.50 -10.02 11.35
CA LEU A 403 4.29 -10.34 12.10
C LEU A 403 4.56 -10.49 13.59
N ILE A 404 5.66 -11.15 13.96
CA ILE A 404 6.08 -11.28 15.35
C ILE A 404 6.42 -9.91 15.94
N TYR A 405 7.19 -9.08 15.24
CA TYR A 405 7.48 -7.70 15.67
C TYR A 405 6.19 -6.90 15.90
N LEU A 406 5.25 -6.94 14.95
CA LEU A 406 3.99 -6.19 15.05
C LEU A 406 3.14 -6.66 16.23
N LYS A 407 3.14 -7.96 16.52
CA LYS A 407 2.43 -8.55 17.66
C LYS A 407 3.10 -8.19 19.00
N GLU A 408 4.42 -8.29 19.09
CA GLU A 408 5.21 -7.90 20.29
C GLU A 408 5.02 -6.42 20.64
N HIS A 409 4.86 -5.55 19.63
CA HIS A 409 4.58 -4.12 19.79
C HIS A 409 3.08 -3.77 19.91
N GLN A 410 2.20 -4.77 20.00
CA GLN A 410 0.74 -4.59 20.16
C GLN A 410 0.07 -3.81 19.01
N PHE A 411 0.66 -3.79 17.82
CA PHE A 411 0.04 -3.19 16.64
C PHE A 411 -1.01 -4.10 16.00
N VAL A 412 -0.83 -5.42 16.15
CA VAL A 412 -1.76 -6.46 15.69
C VAL A 412 -1.79 -7.59 16.73
N ASP A 413 -2.78 -8.46 16.65
CA ASP A 413 -2.92 -9.65 17.47
C ASP A 413 -3.44 -10.81 16.60
N PHE A 414 -2.94 -12.02 16.82
CA PHE A 414 -3.33 -13.22 16.07
C PHE A 414 -2.91 -14.48 16.84
N SER A 415 -3.60 -15.59 16.63
CA SER A 415 -3.20 -16.88 17.22
C SER A 415 -2.08 -17.56 16.41
N ASP A 416 -1.41 -18.54 17.01
CA ASP A 416 -0.43 -19.35 16.26
C ASP A 416 -1.10 -20.13 15.11
N ASP A 417 -2.36 -20.54 15.29
CA ASP A 417 -3.15 -21.19 14.23
C ASP A 417 -3.40 -20.24 13.05
N ASP A 418 -3.72 -18.97 13.32
CA ASP A 418 -3.90 -17.95 12.26
C ASP A 418 -2.60 -17.74 11.48
N LEU A 419 -1.47 -17.72 12.18
CA LEU A 419 -0.14 -17.60 11.58
C LEU A 419 0.17 -18.80 10.69
N LEU A 420 0.05 -20.03 11.21
CA LEU A 420 0.38 -21.23 10.43
C LEU A 420 -0.54 -21.38 9.22
N GLN A 421 -1.85 -21.18 9.40
CA GLN A 421 -2.82 -21.30 8.32
C GLN A 421 -2.69 -20.19 7.28
N GLY A 422 -2.46 -18.95 7.72
CA GLY A 422 -2.22 -17.81 6.82
C GLY A 422 -0.93 -17.98 5.99
N MET A 423 0.14 -18.47 6.62
CA MET A 423 1.40 -18.75 5.92
C MET A 423 1.24 -19.85 4.88
N TYR A 424 0.47 -20.91 5.19
CA TYR A 424 0.17 -21.97 4.23
C TYR A 424 -0.69 -21.46 3.05
N ASN A 425 -1.73 -20.66 3.34
CA ASN A 425 -2.68 -20.17 2.34
C ASN A 425 -2.11 -19.09 1.40
N ALA A 426 -0.94 -18.54 1.71
CA ALA A 426 -0.30 -17.45 0.98
C ALA A 426 0.29 -17.87 -0.37
N ARG A 427 -0.60 -18.06 -1.33
CA ARG A 427 -0.29 -18.19 -2.76
C ARG A 427 -0.21 -16.81 -3.41
N TRP A 428 0.83 -16.56 -4.21
CA TRP A 428 1.00 -15.30 -4.94
C TRP A 428 1.13 -15.58 -6.45
N ALA A 429 0.20 -15.01 -7.23
CA ALA A 429 0.16 -15.23 -8.66
C ALA A 429 1.47 -14.80 -9.33
N GLY A 430 1.93 -15.60 -10.29
CA GLY A 430 3.17 -15.35 -11.03
C GLY A 430 4.48 -15.55 -10.25
N ARG A 431 4.45 -16.22 -9.09
CA ARG A 431 5.66 -16.60 -8.32
C ARG A 431 5.73 -18.11 -8.21
N PHE A 432 6.44 -18.72 -9.15
CA PHE A 432 6.54 -20.16 -9.31
C PHE A 432 5.15 -20.85 -9.22
N GLU A 433 4.16 -20.21 -9.86
CA GLU A 433 2.75 -20.62 -9.79
C GLU A 433 2.54 -21.80 -10.74
N ILE A 434 2.06 -22.92 -10.20
CA ILE A 434 1.60 -24.06 -10.98
C ILE A 434 0.23 -23.70 -11.57
N ILE A 435 0.16 -23.55 -12.89
CA ILE A 435 -1.08 -23.19 -13.61
C ILE A 435 -1.70 -24.35 -14.39
N ASN A 436 -0.97 -25.45 -14.56
CA ASN A 436 -1.48 -26.70 -15.13
C ASN A 436 -0.72 -27.90 -14.54
N ILE A 437 -1.39 -29.03 -14.34
CA ILE A 437 -0.80 -30.24 -13.74
C ILE A 437 -0.28 -31.21 -14.81
N GLU A 438 -1.03 -31.42 -15.90
CA GLU A 438 -0.66 -32.33 -16.98
C GLU A 438 -0.85 -31.65 -18.36
N PRO A 439 0.25 -31.26 -19.04
CA PRO A 439 1.62 -31.24 -18.53
C PRO A 439 1.83 -30.22 -17.41
N LEU A 440 2.89 -30.39 -16.62
CA LEU A 440 3.19 -29.45 -15.54
C LEU A 440 3.64 -28.11 -16.15
N ILE A 441 2.82 -27.07 -16.01
CA ILE A 441 3.15 -25.71 -16.46
C ILE A 441 3.28 -24.80 -15.24
N ILE A 442 4.45 -24.18 -15.11
CA ILE A 442 4.80 -23.28 -14.02
C ILE A 442 5.18 -21.91 -14.58
N ILE A 443 4.64 -20.84 -13.99
CA ILE A 443 4.97 -19.46 -14.39
C ILE A 443 5.70 -18.72 -13.28
N ASP A 444 6.70 -17.93 -13.64
CA ASP A 444 7.49 -17.16 -12.68
C ASP A 444 7.95 -15.81 -13.23
N GLY A 445 7.78 -14.74 -12.44
CA GLY A 445 8.08 -13.36 -12.82
C GLY A 445 9.55 -12.95 -12.67
N ALA A 446 10.50 -13.88 -12.58
CA ALA A 446 11.93 -13.59 -12.57
C ALA A 446 12.34 -12.76 -13.79
N HIS A 447 13.00 -11.62 -13.55
CA HIS A 447 13.29 -10.62 -14.59
C HIS A 447 14.58 -9.83 -14.36
N ASN A 448 15.39 -10.22 -13.38
CA ASN A 448 16.70 -9.66 -13.07
C ASN A 448 17.66 -10.79 -12.66
N LYS A 449 18.93 -10.45 -12.43
CA LYS A 449 20.00 -11.41 -12.13
C LYS A 449 19.67 -12.29 -10.91
N GLU A 450 19.34 -11.68 -9.79
CA GLU A 450 19.08 -12.41 -8.55
C GLU A 450 17.79 -13.22 -8.63
N GLY A 451 16.77 -12.72 -9.33
CA GLY A 451 15.51 -13.41 -9.54
C GLY A 451 15.66 -14.64 -10.43
N ILE A 452 16.43 -14.56 -11.52
CA ILE A 452 16.64 -15.72 -12.41
C ILE A 452 17.54 -16.77 -11.76
N ASP A 453 18.51 -16.35 -10.94
CA ASP A 453 19.33 -17.27 -10.15
C ASP A 453 18.46 -18.02 -9.13
N ALA A 454 17.56 -17.32 -8.43
CA ALA A 454 16.60 -17.94 -7.51
C ALA A 454 15.61 -18.89 -8.22
N PHE A 455 15.12 -18.50 -9.40
CA PHE A 455 14.29 -19.35 -10.25
C PHE A 455 15.03 -20.62 -10.66
N TYR A 456 16.29 -20.51 -11.10
CA TYR A 456 17.11 -21.65 -11.48
C TYR A 456 17.27 -22.66 -10.35
N GLU A 457 17.53 -22.19 -9.12
CA GLU A 457 17.66 -23.08 -7.96
C GLU A 457 16.37 -23.87 -7.67
N CYS A 458 15.20 -23.29 -7.96
CA CYS A 458 13.91 -23.98 -7.85
C CYS A 458 13.64 -24.92 -9.03
N ALA A 459 14.04 -24.53 -10.25
CA ALA A 459 13.74 -25.24 -11.49
C ALA A 459 14.65 -26.45 -11.74
N LYS A 460 15.89 -26.46 -11.22
CA LYS A 460 16.90 -27.51 -11.49
C LYS A 460 16.53 -28.92 -10.99
N LYS A 461 15.53 -29.06 -10.11
CA LYS A 461 15.03 -30.35 -9.60
C LYS A 461 14.03 -31.03 -10.54
N TYR A 462 13.60 -30.35 -11.60
CA TYR A 462 12.63 -30.87 -12.56
C TYR A 462 13.36 -31.49 -13.76
N ASP A 463 12.69 -32.44 -14.42
CA ASP A 463 13.20 -33.15 -15.59
C ASP A 463 12.44 -32.80 -16.87
N ASN A 464 13.05 -33.10 -18.02
CA ASN A 464 12.50 -32.86 -19.36
C ASN A 464 11.97 -31.42 -19.48
N ILE A 465 12.83 -30.44 -19.19
CA ILE A 465 12.42 -29.04 -19.07
C ILE A 465 12.28 -28.39 -20.45
N LYS A 466 11.17 -27.68 -20.65
CA LYS A 466 10.96 -26.70 -21.73
C LYS A 466 10.77 -25.31 -21.14
N ILE A 467 11.34 -24.29 -21.76
CA ILE A 467 11.25 -22.90 -21.29
C ILE A 467 10.67 -22.00 -22.36
N ILE A 468 9.68 -21.20 -21.98
CA ILE A 468 9.10 -20.12 -22.79
C ILE A 468 9.48 -18.80 -22.12
N PHE A 469 10.15 -17.94 -22.87
CA PHE A 469 10.84 -16.78 -22.31
C PHE A 469 10.57 -15.50 -23.08
N SER A 470 10.38 -14.40 -22.36
CA SER A 470 10.44 -13.05 -22.90
C SER A 470 10.86 -12.06 -21.82
N ALA A 471 11.54 -10.97 -22.21
CA ALA A 471 12.09 -9.98 -21.27
C ALA A 471 11.90 -8.55 -21.77
N LEU A 472 12.04 -7.59 -20.84
CA LEU A 472 12.08 -6.17 -21.16
C LEU A 472 13.50 -5.76 -21.64
N ARG A 473 13.58 -4.71 -22.47
CA ARG A 473 14.84 -4.22 -23.08
C ARG A 473 15.87 -3.74 -22.06
N ASP A 474 15.41 -3.23 -20.93
CA ASP A 474 16.23 -2.64 -19.86
C ASP A 474 16.80 -3.67 -18.86
N LYS A 475 16.59 -4.97 -19.10
CA LYS A 475 17.04 -6.05 -18.21
C LYS A 475 18.26 -6.77 -18.78
N ASP A 476 19.07 -7.36 -17.89
CA ASP A 476 20.21 -8.21 -18.26
C ASP A 476 19.75 -9.59 -18.77
N TYR A 477 19.10 -9.58 -19.94
CA TYR A 477 18.57 -10.78 -20.56
C TYR A 477 19.65 -11.79 -20.94
N LYS A 478 20.91 -11.34 -21.09
CA LYS A 478 22.03 -12.22 -21.43
C LYS A 478 22.33 -13.18 -20.28
N HIS A 479 22.54 -12.65 -19.07
CA HIS A 479 22.72 -13.48 -17.86
C HIS A 479 21.51 -14.41 -17.67
N MET A 480 20.30 -13.90 -17.91
CA MET A 480 19.08 -14.70 -17.79
C MET A 480 19.06 -15.89 -18.74
N ILE A 481 19.31 -15.69 -20.04
CA ILE A 481 19.31 -16.78 -21.02
C ILE A 481 20.46 -17.75 -20.76
N GLU A 482 21.66 -17.26 -20.41
CA GLU A 482 22.80 -18.11 -20.04
C GLU A 482 22.49 -19.03 -18.86
N LYS A 483 21.76 -18.51 -17.86
CA LYS A 483 21.32 -19.29 -16.70
C LYS A 483 20.26 -20.32 -17.08
N LEU A 484 19.29 -19.94 -17.92
CA LEU A 484 18.23 -20.85 -18.39
C LEU A 484 18.79 -21.98 -19.28
N LEU A 485 19.81 -21.71 -20.09
CA LEU A 485 20.49 -22.71 -20.93
C LEU A 485 21.19 -23.81 -20.11
N GLN A 486 21.46 -23.56 -18.81
CA GLN A 486 21.98 -24.59 -17.90
C GLN A 486 20.90 -25.60 -17.48
N LEU A 487 19.61 -25.27 -17.64
CA LEU A 487 18.49 -26.17 -17.36
C LEU A 487 18.09 -27.00 -18.58
N THR A 488 18.06 -26.38 -19.77
CA THR A 488 17.64 -27.05 -21.00
C THR A 488 18.12 -26.31 -22.25
N LYS A 489 18.18 -27.05 -23.37
CA LYS A 489 18.32 -26.47 -24.71
C LYS A 489 16.98 -26.14 -25.37
N ASP A 490 15.87 -26.65 -24.84
CA ASP A 490 14.53 -26.39 -25.38
C ASP A 490 13.95 -25.07 -24.85
N ILE A 491 14.55 -23.96 -25.28
CA ILE A 491 14.11 -22.60 -24.96
C ILE A 491 13.45 -21.98 -26.19
N THR A 492 12.26 -21.42 -25.99
CA THR A 492 11.51 -20.68 -27.01
C THR A 492 11.36 -19.22 -26.57
N ILE A 493 11.93 -18.32 -27.36
CA ILE A 493 11.87 -16.87 -27.16
C ILE A 493 10.63 -16.32 -27.87
N CYS A 494 9.82 -15.58 -27.11
CA CYS A 494 8.55 -15.01 -27.57
C CYS A 494 8.52 -13.49 -27.43
N GLU A 495 7.53 -12.88 -28.10
CA GLU A 495 7.21 -11.45 -27.97
C GLU A 495 5.86 -11.28 -27.26
N PHE A 496 5.65 -10.10 -26.68
CA PHE A 496 4.38 -9.69 -26.11
C PHE A 496 4.18 -8.18 -26.27
N GLU A 497 2.92 -7.75 -26.24
CA GLU A 497 2.59 -6.33 -26.39
C GLU A 497 2.93 -5.56 -25.11
N HIS A 498 4.04 -4.85 -25.14
CA HIS A 498 4.43 -3.90 -24.10
C HIS A 498 5.48 -2.92 -24.63
N VAL A 499 5.38 -1.64 -24.26
CA VAL A 499 6.27 -0.57 -24.77
C VAL A 499 7.75 -0.80 -24.48
N ARG A 500 8.07 -1.53 -23.41
CA ARG A 500 9.43 -1.91 -23.00
C ARG A 500 9.83 -3.33 -23.39
N ALA A 501 8.95 -4.12 -24.03
CA ALA A 501 9.30 -5.49 -24.42
C ALA A 501 10.40 -5.48 -25.49
N SER A 502 11.37 -6.39 -25.37
CA SER A 502 12.38 -6.61 -26.40
C SER A 502 11.83 -7.53 -27.49
N ASP A 503 12.29 -7.38 -28.72
CA ASP A 503 11.92 -8.27 -29.82
C ASP A 503 12.66 -9.61 -29.69
N ALA A 504 12.05 -10.69 -30.19
CA ALA A 504 12.57 -12.04 -29.97
C ALA A 504 13.91 -12.27 -30.67
N LYS A 505 14.18 -11.58 -31.78
CA LYS A 505 15.46 -11.68 -32.50
C LYS A 505 16.59 -11.06 -31.69
N THR A 506 16.36 -9.90 -31.07
CA THR A 506 17.33 -9.26 -30.18
C THR A 506 17.64 -10.13 -28.97
N LEU A 507 16.62 -10.71 -28.34
CA LEU A 507 16.80 -11.61 -27.19
C LEU A 507 17.56 -12.90 -27.56
N ALA A 508 17.25 -13.50 -28.71
CA ALA A 508 17.89 -14.73 -29.17
C ALA A 508 19.31 -14.54 -29.73
N ASN A 509 19.73 -13.30 -30.00
CA ASN A 509 21.00 -13.04 -30.66
C ASN A 509 22.20 -13.55 -29.85
N GLY A 510 22.97 -14.45 -30.45
CA GLY A 510 24.14 -15.08 -29.82
C GLY A 510 23.83 -16.35 -29.01
N PHE A 511 22.58 -16.81 -28.98
CA PHE A 511 22.15 -18.00 -28.26
C PHE A 511 21.54 -19.06 -29.20
N ASP A 512 21.76 -20.34 -28.89
CA ASP A 512 21.16 -21.47 -29.60
C ASP A 512 19.76 -21.75 -29.02
N VAL A 513 18.78 -20.93 -29.42
CA VAL A 513 17.40 -20.96 -28.92
C VAL A 513 16.38 -20.83 -30.06
N LYS A 514 15.15 -21.31 -29.84
CA LYS A 514 14.06 -21.20 -30.82
C LYS A 514 13.41 -19.82 -30.73
N ILE A 515 12.97 -19.30 -31.87
CA ILE A 515 12.18 -18.06 -31.95
C ILE A 515 10.76 -18.43 -32.38
N GLU A 516 9.78 -18.04 -31.57
CA GLU A 516 8.34 -18.12 -31.89
C GLU A 516 7.71 -16.82 -31.36
N PRO A 517 7.61 -15.75 -32.18
CA PRO A 517 7.18 -14.44 -31.70
C PRO A 517 5.78 -14.46 -31.09
N ASN A 518 4.88 -15.30 -31.60
CA ASN A 518 3.55 -15.46 -31.03
C ASN A 518 3.59 -16.41 -29.83
N PHE A 519 3.59 -15.86 -28.61
CA PHE A 519 3.60 -16.65 -27.39
C PHE A 519 2.43 -17.64 -27.30
N LYS A 520 1.27 -17.33 -27.88
CA LYS A 520 0.11 -18.23 -27.88
C LYS A 520 0.46 -19.54 -28.59
N THR A 521 1.11 -19.47 -29.75
CA THR A 521 1.60 -20.66 -30.47
C THR A 521 2.59 -21.48 -29.65
N ALA A 522 3.50 -20.81 -28.92
CA ALA A 522 4.47 -21.50 -28.06
C ALA A 522 3.79 -22.25 -26.90
N ILE A 523 2.78 -21.62 -26.28
CA ILE A 523 1.96 -22.21 -25.21
C ILE A 523 1.11 -23.37 -25.74
N ASP A 524 0.52 -23.26 -26.93
CA ASP A 524 -0.27 -24.34 -27.55
C ASP A 524 0.57 -25.61 -27.74
N LYS A 525 1.80 -25.43 -28.23
CA LYS A 525 2.79 -26.50 -28.38
C LYS A 525 3.35 -26.99 -27.03
N ALA A 526 3.13 -26.25 -25.94
CA ALA A 526 3.58 -26.66 -24.61
C ALA A 526 2.62 -27.66 -23.94
N PHE A 527 1.33 -27.64 -24.30
CA PHE A 527 0.33 -28.59 -23.78
C PHE A 527 0.56 -30.04 -24.24
N THR A 528 1.37 -30.25 -25.27
CA THR A 528 1.75 -31.60 -25.75
C THR A 528 3.10 -32.07 -25.21
N HIS A 529 3.70 -31.32 -24.28
CA HIS A 529 5.00 -31.66 -23.70
C HIS A 529 4.86 -32.79 -22.68
N GLU A 530 5.84 -33.70 -22.59
CA GLU A 530 5.79 -34.84 -21.64
C GLU A 530 6.52 -34.55 -20.31
N GLY A 531 6.91 -33.30 -20.06
CA GLY A 531 7.70 -32.88 -18.90
C GLY A 531 7.23 -31.58 -18.28
N THR A 532 8.18 -30.83 -17.72
CA THR A 532 7.88 -29.53 -17.08
C THR A 532 8.07 -28.38 -18.05
N VAL A 533 7.09 -27.49 -18.12
CA VAL A 533 7.16 -26.26 -18.90
C VAL A 533 7.26 -25.08 -17.94
N PHE A 534 8.30 -24.27 -18.10
CA PHE A 534 8.42 -22.99 -17.41
C PHE A 534 8.11 -21.82 -18.34
N VAL A 535 7.38 -20.83 -17.83
CA VAL A 535 7.20 -19.54 -18.50
C VAL A 535 7.76 -18.44 -17.61
N THR A 536 8.75 -17.68 -18.09
CA THR A 536 9.43 -16.67 -17.27
C THR A 536 10.02 -15.51 -18.06
N GLY A 537 10.68 -14.57 -17.37
CA GLY A 537 11.45 -13.47 -17.92
C GLY A 537 10.86 -12.08 -17.68
N SER A 538 9.57 -11.99 -17.38
CA SER A 538 8.88 -10.73 -17.09
C SER A 538 7.52 -10.97 -16.43
N LEU A 539 7.19 -10.18 -15.40
CA LEU A 539 5.84 -10.15 -14.81
C LEU A 539 4.76 -9.78 -15.82
N TYR A 540 5.05 -8.84 -16.73
CA TYR A 540 4.11 -8.44 -17.79
C TYR A 540 3.90 -9.55 -18.82
N PHE A 541 4.95 -10.33 -19.11
CA PHE A 541 4.85 -11.44 -20.04
C PHE A 541 4.01 -12.57 -19.45
N ILE A 542 4.32 -13.01 -18.23
CA ILE A 542 3.58 -14.10 -17.60
C ILE A 542 2.14 -13.72 -17.29
N SER A 543 1.84 -12.44 -17.06
CA SER A 543 0.45 -11.94 -16.94
C SER A 543 -0.36 -12.32 -18.18
N LYS A 544 0.14 -12.00 -19.37
CA LYS A 544 -0.52 -12.32 -20.65
C LYS A 544 -0.62 -13.82 -20.92
N VAL A 545 0.39 -14.58 -20.50
CA VAL A 545 0.35 -16.03 -20.61
C VAL A 545 -0.66 -16.64 -19.64
N ARG A 546 -0.70 -16.15 -18.40
CA ARG A 546 -1.63 -16.60 -17.36
C ARG A 546 -3.07 -16.36 -17.77
N GLU A 547 -3.38 -15.15 -18.24
CA GLU A 547 -4.68 -14.77 -18.83
C GLU A 547 -5.07 -15.76 -19.93
N TYR A 548 -4.16 -15.98 -20.89
CA TYR A 548 -4.42 -16.89 -22.02
C TYR A 548 -4.65 -18.35 -21.63
N ILE A 549 -3.97 -18.86 -20.60
CA ILE A 549 -4.13 -20.24 -20.15
C ILE A 549 -5.41 -20.42 -19.34
N ILE A 550 -5.75 -19.46 -18.47
CA ILE A 550 -6.96 -19.54 -17.64
C ILE A 550 -8.22 -19.41 -18.49
N ASP A 551 -8.23 -18.56 -19.51
CA ASP A 551 -9.38 -18.42 -20.43
C ASP A 551 -9.65 -19.68 -21.28
N ARG A 552 -8.73 -20.64 -21.30
CA ARG A 552 -8.89 -21.92 -22.03
C ARG A 552 -9.52 -23.02 -21.22
N SER A 553 -9.36 -22.96 -19.89
CA SER A 553 -9.94 -23.90 -18.92
C SER A 553 -11.38 -23.52 -18.60
#